data_AF-A0A7J9WPV9-F1
#
_entry.id   AF-A0A7J9WPV9-F1
#
_cell.length_a   1.000
_cell.length_b   1.000
_cell.length_c   1.000
_cell.angle_alpha   90.00
_cell.angle_beta   90.00
_cell.angle_gamma   90.00
#
_symmetry.space_group_name_H-M   'P 1'
#
loop_
_entity.id
_entity.type
_entity.pdbx_description
1 polymer ?
#
loop_
_entity_poly.entity_id
_entity_poly.type
_entity_poly.pdbx_seq_one_letter_code
_entity_poly.pdbx_strand_id
1 'polypeptide(L)'
;MTAGSEYEAAYFTWLRAQEERDHLLRYREYLEKEAERLETFAAATQELADPLPRKVRRPIDHTQKPLLEAVGQRRNVVLDELRRMDDRLQAAHAFVEECEAEVVSLRR
;
A
#
# COMPACT_ATOMS: atom_id res chain seq x y z
N MET A 1 -7.89 36.07 17.14
CA MET A 1 -7.32 35.67 15.83
C MET A 1 -8.12 36.42 14.77
N THR A 2 -7.50 36.81 13.66
CA THR A 2 -8.20 37.50 12.57
C THR A 2 -8.80 36.45 11.63
N ALA A 3 -9.95 36.74 11.00
CA ALA A 3 -10.59 35.82 10.04
C ALA A 3 -9.63 35.35 8.92
N GLY A 4 -8.68 36.20 8.50
CA GLY A 4 -7.63 35.82 7.55
C GLY A 4 -6.66 34.74 8.08
N SER A 5 -6.33 34.77 9.37
CA SER A 5 -5.46 33.76 9.99
C SER A 5 -6.16 32.41 10.15
N GLU A 6 -7.48 32.40 10.36
CA GLU A 6 -8.28 31.17 10.47
C GLU A 6 -8.45 30.52 9.10
N TYR A 7 -8.72 31.32 8.06
CA TYR A 7 -8.75 30.84 6.68
C TYR A 7 -7.42 30.23 6.24
N GLU A 8 -6.29 30.91 6.49
CA GLU A 8 -4.96 30.39 6.13
C GLU A 8 -4.66 29.05 6.82
N ALA A 9 -5.00 28.93 8.11
CA ALA A 9 -4.81 27.68 8.85
C ALA A 9 -5.65 26.53 8.27
N ALA A 10 -6.93 26.79 7.96
CA ALA A 10 -7.81 25.81 7.33
C ALA A 10 -7.29 25.39 5.94
N TYR A 11 -6.83 26.36 5.14
CA TYR A 11 -6.29 26.11 3.80
C TYR A 11 -5.05 25.21 3.83
N PHE A 12 -4.09 25.47 4.72
CA PHE A 12 -2.91 24.60 4.85
C PHE A 12 -3.25 23.21 5.38
N THR A 13 -4.26 23.10 6.26
CA THR A 13 -4.74 21.81 6.75
C THR A 13 -5.34 20.99 5.61
N TRP A 14 -6.17 21.61 4.76
CA TRP A 14 -6.73 20.99 3.57
C TRP A 14 -5.67 20.54 2.56
N LEU A 15 -4.66 21.38 2.28
CA LEU A 15 -3.56 21.00 1.40
C LEU A 15 -2.80 19.77 1.93
N ARG A 16 -2.49 19.76 3.23
CA ARG A 16 -1.83 18.62 3.87
C ARG A 16 -2.67 17.35 3.82
N ALA A 17 -3.99 17.47 4.02
CA ALA A 17 -4.91 16.35 3.93
C ALA A 17 -4.92 15.73 2.51
N GLN A 18 -4.85 16.57 1.47
CA GLN A 18 -4.72 16.09 0.08
C GLN A 18 -3.41 15.36 -0.16
N GLU A 19 -2.29 15.92 0.30
CA GLU A 19 -0.99 15.27 0.18
C GLU A 19 -0.97 13.90 0.87
N GLU A 20 -1.57 13.79 2.06
CA GLU A 20 -1.68 12.52 2.79
C GLU A 20 -2.53 11.49 2.04
N ARG A 21 -3.68 11.91 1.50
CA ARG A 21 -4.51 11.03 0.65
C ARG A 21 -3.73 10.55 -0.57
N ASP A 22 -3.01 11.43 -1.24
CA ASP A 22 -2.23 11.10 -2.43
C ASP A 22 -1.02 10.19 -2.10
N HIS A 23 -0.46 10.32 -0.89
CA HIS A 23 0.53 9.39 -0.36
C HIS A 23 -0.06 7.99 -0.16
N LEU A 24 -1.28 7.90 0.40
CA LEU A 24 -1.98 6.62 0.58
C LEU A 24 -2.30 5.94 -0.76
N LEU A 25 -2.72 6.71 -1.78
CA LEU A 25 -2.97 6.19 -3.13
C LEU A 25 -1.69 5.59 -3.74
N ARG A 26 -0.58 6.33 -3.69
CA ARG A 26 0.72 5.82 -4.18
C ARG A 26 1.20 4.61 -3.38
N TYR A 27 0.94 4.60 -2.08
CA TYR A 27 1.32 3.46 -1.24
C TYR A 27 0.51 2.21 -1.59
N ARG A 28 -0.80 2.34 -1.84
CA ARG A 28 -1.64 1.25 -2.37
C ARG A 28 -1.10 0.71 -3.69
N GLU A 29 -0.79 1.58 -4.66
CA GLU A 29 -0.23 1.16 -5.94
C GLU A 29 1.09 0.38 -5.77
N TYR A 30 1.95 0.84 -4.84
CA TYR A 30 3.17 0.13 -4.50
C TYR A 30 2.87 -1.27 -3.95
N LEU A 31 1.92 -1.39 -3.01
CA LEU A 31 1.56 -2.66 -2.40
C LEU A 31 0.95 -3.64 -3.42
N GLU A 32 0.12 -3.17 -4.35
CA GLU A 32 -0.45 -3.99 -5.42
C GLU A 32 0.65 -4.57 -6.32
N LYS A 33 1.59 -3.72 -6.76
CA LYS A 33 2.77 -4.14 -7.56
C LYS A 33 3.69 -5.08 -6.78
N GLU A 34 3.86 -4.85 -5.48
CA GLU A 34 4.66 -5.70 -4.62
C GLU A 34 4.02 -7.10 -4.48
N ALA A 35 2.71 -7.17 -4.28
CA ALA A 35 1.98 -8.43 -4.20
C ALA A 35 2.11 -9.24 -5.48
N GLU A 36 1.90 -8.60 -6.64
CA GLU A 36 2.09 -9.20 -7.96
C GLU A 36 3.54 -9.71 -8.12
N ARG A 37 4.54 -8.88 -7.81
CA ARG A 37 5.94 -9.26 -7.94
C ARG A 37 6.30 -10.49 -7.11
N LEU A 38 5.81 -10.57 -5.87
CA LEU A 38 6.06 -11.71 -4.97
C LEU A 38 5.37 -12.99 -5.48
N GLU A 39 4.16 -12.86 -6.03
CA GLU A 39 3.42 -13.97 -6.63
C GLU A 39 4.12 -14.50 -7.89
N THR A 40 4.51 -13.61 -8.80
CA THR A 40 5.28 -13.97 -9.99
C THR A 40 6.60 -14.64 -9.62
N PHE A 41 7.31 -14.12 -8.62
CA PHE A 41 8.58 -14.70 -8.16
C PHE A 41 8.39 -16.14 -7.65
N ALA A 42 7.38 -16.36 -6.80
CA ALA A 42 7.10 -17.68 -6.25
C ALA A 42 6.67 -18.67 -7.35
N ALA A 43 5.79 -18.24 -8.26
CA ALA A 43 5.34 -19.05 -9.40
C ALA A 43 6.50 -19.43 -10.35
N ALA A 44 7.32 -18.45 -10.74
CA ALA A 44 8.47 -18.69 -11.62
C ALA A 44 9.49 -19.66 -10.98
N THR A 45 9.70 -19.56 -9.66
CA THR A 45 10.59 -20.49 -8.95
C THR A 45 10.07 -21.93 -9.01
N GLN A 46 8.76 -22.12 -8.82
CA GLN A 46 8.13 -23.43 -8.91
C GLN A 46 8.15 -23.98 -10.35
N GLU A 47 7.80 -23.15 -11.33
CA GLU A 47 7.77 -23.52 -12.75
C GLU A 47 9.14 -24.00 -13.25
N LEU A 48 10.23 -23.35 -12.82
CA LEU A 48 11.59 -23.75 -13.17
C LEU A 48 12.00 -25.08 -12.51
N ALA A 49 11.46 -25.39 -11.33
CA ALA A 49 11.81 -26.60 -10.58
C ALA A 49 11.00 -27.83 -11.02
N ASP A 50 9.76 -27.65 -11.48
CA ASP A 50 8.83 -28.72 -11.86
C ASP A 50 9.32 -29.70 -12.94
N PRO A 51 9.98 -29.27 -14.04
CA PRO A 51 10.45 -30.21 -15.07
C PRO A 51 11.69 -31.02 -14.62
N LEU A 52 12.31 -30.69 -13.49
CA LEU A 52 13.52 -31.35 -13.03
C LEU A 52 13.23 -32.76 -12.46
N PRO A 53 14.09 -33.75 -12.74
CA PRO A 53 14.00 -35.06 -12.10
C PRO A 53 14.00 -34.93 -10.57
N ARG A 54 13.17 -35.73 -9.88
CA ARG A 54 13.00 -35.66 -8.42
C ARG A 54 14.32 -35.70 -7.62
N LYS A 55 15.34 -36.41 -8.11
CA LYS A 55 16.67 -36.50 -7.48
C LYS A 55 17.43 -35.16 -7.48
N VAL A 56 17.20 -34.33 -8.50
CA VAL A 56 17.78 -32.98 -8.66
C VAL A 56 16.91 -31.93 -8.00
N ARG A 57 15.59 -32.07 -8.10
CA ARG A 57 14.63 -31.13 -7.49
C ARG A 57 14.73 -31.08 -5.97
N ARG A 58 14.82 -32.24 -5.31
CA ARG A 58 14.82 -32.33 -3.83
C ARG A 58 15.90 -31.49 -3.12
N PRO A 59 17.18 -31.49 -3.54
CA PRO A 59 18.18 -30.61 -2.93
C PRO A 59 17.96 -29.13 -3.27
N ILE A 60 17.44 -28.80 -4.45
CA ILE A 60 17.07 -27.43 -4.84
C ILE A 60 15.92 -26.91 -3.97
N ASP A 61 14.87 -27.71 -3.78
CA ASP A 61 13.75 -27.39 -2.90
C ASP A 61 14.24 -27.09 -1.49
N HIS A 62 15.22 -27.85 -0.99
CA HIS A 62 15.76 -27.63 0.35
C HIS A 62 16.48 -26.28 0.47
N THR A 63 17.23 -25.86 -0.55
CA THR A 63 17.92 -24.57 -0.53
C THR A 63 16.99 -23.39 -0.78
N GLN A 64 15.93 -23.58 -1.58
CA GLN A 64 14.95 -22.55 -1.91
C GLN A 64 13.86 -22.38 -0.86
N LYS A 65 13.56 -23.42 -0.07
CA LYS A 65 12.48 -23.41 0.92
C LYS A 65 12.53 -22.22 1.90
N PRO A 66 13.66 -21.88 2.55
CA PRO A 66 13.72 -20.72 3.44
C PRO A 66 13.42 -19.40 2.73
N LEU A 67 13.85 -19.26 1.47
CA LEU A 67 13.57 -18.08 0.65
C LEU A 67 12.08 -17.99 0.32
N LEU A 68 11.46 -19.09 -0.11
CA LEU A 68 10.03 -19.11 -0.42
C LEU A 68 9.16 -18.89 0.82
N GLU A 69 9.58 -19.38 1.99
CA GLU A 69 8.92 -19.08 3.26
C GLU A 69 9.00 -17.59 3.60
N ALA A 70 10.17 -16.96 3.44
CA ALA A 70 10.33 -15.52 3.64
C ALA A 70 9.49 -14.68 2.65
N VAL A 71 9.44 -15.09 1.39
CA VAL A 71 8.57 -14.49 0.36
C VAL A 71 7.10 -14.61 0.74
N GLY A 72 6.68 -15.78 1.21
CA GLY A 72 5.32 -16.02 1.69
C GLY A 72 4.95 -15.14 2.89
N GLN A 73 5.85 -15.02 3.88
CA GLN A 73 5.66 -14.12 5.02
C GLN A 73 5.54 -12.67 4.59
N ARG A 74 6.41 -12.21 3.68
CA ARG A 74 6.34 -10.85 3.13
C ARG A 74 5.03 -10.61 2.39
N ARG A 75 4.58 -11.58 1.57
CA ARG A 75 3.30 -11.50 0.86
C ARG A 75 2.13 -11.38 1.83
N ASN A 76 2.11 -12.14 2.92
CA ASN A 76 1.06 -12.02 3.93
C ASN A 76 1.01 -10.61 4.54
N VAL A 77 2.16 -10.02 4.87
CA VAL A 77 2.22 -8.64 5.37
C VAL A 77 1.67 -7.65 4.34
N VAL A 78 2.02 -7.80 3.07
CA VAL A 78 1.55 -6.92 1.98
C VAL A 78 0.03 -7.04 1.80
N LEU A 79 -0.52 -8.26 1.80
CA LEU A 79 -1.95 -8.50 1.69
C LEU A 79 -2.72 -7.99 2.90
N ASP A 80 -2.19 -8.15 4.10
CA ASP A 80 -2.77 -7.61 5.33
C ASP A 80 -2.84 -6.08 5.28
N GLU A 81 -1.80 -5.44 4.76
CA GLU A 81 -1.75 -3.99 4.63
C GLU A 81 -2.70 -3.49 3.52
N LEU A 82 -2.78 -4.17 2.37
CA LEU A 82 -3.76 -3.88 1.32
C LEU A 82 -5.20 -3.94 1.84
N ARG A 83 -5.53 -4.95 2.64
CA ARG A 83 -6.87 -5.07 3.24
C ARG A 83 -7.25 -3.88 4.12
N ARG A 84 -6.28 -3.19 4.71
CA ARG A 84 -6.49 -2.00 5.54
C ARG A 84 -6.47 -0.70 4.73
N MET A 85 -6.02 -0.72 3.48
CA MET A 85 -5.89 0.48 2.66
C MET A 85 -7.23 1.09 2.31
N ASP A 86 -8.25 0.27 2.05
CA ASP A 86 -9.58 0.78 1.70
C ASP A 86 -10.17 1.64 2.83
N ASP A 87 -10.12 1.15 4.07
CA ASP A 87 -10.58 1.90 5.26
C ASP A 87 -9.78 3.20 5.46
N ARG A 88 -8.45 3.16 5.30
CA ARG A 88 -7.59 4.34 5.45
C ARG A 88 -7.84 5.38 4.36
N LEU A 89 -8.02 4.94 3.12
CA LEU A 89 -8.33 5.82 1.99
C LEU A 89 -9.71 6.46 2.17
N GLN A 90 -10.70 5.70 2.64
CA GLN A 90 -12.02 6.23 2.93
C GLN A 90 -11.96 7.29 4.03
N ALA A 91 -11.23 7.02 5.12
CA ALA A 91 -11.04 8.00 6.20
C ALA A 91 -10.32 9.27 5.70
N ALA A 92 -9.26 9.13 4.91
CA ALA A 92 -8.53 10.27 4.34
C ALA A 92 -9.40 11.07 3.36
N HIS A 93 -10.25 10.41 2.57
CA HIS A 93 -11.19 11.07 1.67
C HIS A 93 -12.20 11.91 2.45
N ALA A 94 -12.85 11.32 3.46
CA ALA A 94 -13.80 12.03 4.31
C ALA A 94 -13.16 13.24 5.00
N PHE A 95 -11.93 13.08 5.50
CA PHE A 95 -11.21 14.19 6.13
C PHE A 95 -10.88 15.33 5.15
N VAL A 96 -10.52 15.02 3.90
CA VAL A 96 -10.33 16.04 2.86
C VAL A 96 -11.62 16.80 2.58
N GLU A 97 -12.76 16.10 2.49
CA GLU A 97 -14.08 16.72 2.28
C GLU A 97 -14.48 17.65 3.43
N GLU A 98 -14.22 17.23 4.68
CA GLU A 98 -14.47 18.06 5.87
C GLU A 98 -13.62 19.34 5.85
N CYS A 99 -12.32 19.20 5.58
CA CYS A 99 -11.42 20.35 5.48
C CYS A 99 -11.79 21.29 4.32
N GLU A 100 -12.23 20.75 3.18
CA GLU A 100 -12.68 21.55 2.05
C GLU A 100 -13.93 22.37 2.41
N ALA A 101 -14.91 21.74 3.07
CA ALA A 101 -16.12 22.41 3.52
C ALA A 101 -15.80 23.55 4.51
N GLU A 102 -14.86 23.34 5.42
CA GLU A 102 -14.39 24.36 6.36
C GLU A 102 -13.74 25.54 5.63
N VAL A 103 -12.80 25.29 4.72
CA VAL A 103 -12.15 26.34 3.91
C VAL A 103 -13.18 27.14 3.11
N VAL A 104 -14.15 26.47 2.50
CA VAL A 104 -15.23 27.13 1.74
C VAL A 104 -16.10 27.98 2.65
N SER A 105 -16.36 27.53 3.88
CA SER A 105 -17.15 28.29 4.85
C SER A 105 -16.44 29.57 5.32
N LEU A 106 -15.13 29.50 5.57
CA LEU A 106 -14.31 30.62 6.06
C LEU A 106 -13.97 31.63 4.95
N ARG A 107 -14.10 31.24 3.69
CA ARG A 107 -13.90 32.12 2.53
C ARG A 107 -15.08 33.08 2.29
N ARG A 108 -16.27 32.74 2.82
CA ARG A 108 -17.51 33.53 2.67
C ARG A 108 -17.59 34.61 3.74
#